data_AF-A0A4U0VJM2-F1
#
_entry.id   AF-A0A4U0VJM2-F1
#
_cell.length_a   1.000
_cell.length_b   1.000
_cell.length_c   1.000
_cell.angle_alpha   90.00
_cell.angle_beta   90.00
_cell.angle_gamma   90.00
#
_symmetry.space_group_name_H-M   'P 1'
#
loop_
_entity.id
_entity.type
_entity.pdbx_description
1 polymer ?
#
loop_
_entity_poly.entity_id
_entity_poly.type
_entity_poly.pdbx_seq_one_letter_code
_entity_poly.pdbx_strand_id
1 'polypeptide(L)'
;MTLADYTFPHARLRRRITSPDRTPLVLIACGSFSPITFLHLRMFEMAADYARFNTEFEVVGAYLSCVGDAYKKTGLVKAEHRVNMCSLAVAQSSWLSVDPWEALHEEYLETAKVLDHFHQEINVEMGGVETPAGRKQCKIALLAGADLIQTMSTPGVWDPKDIDYILKNFGAFIVERTGTDIDEALSTLQPYTPNIFVIQQLVQNDISSTKIRLFRRRDMSIRYLVPEPVVNYIEEHSLYDEDGAASTSSDGKGGGKGKAPGESKGAPGEFPAKTELMALGREDAPRDLRVLMSCFR
;
A
#
# COMPACT_ATOMS: atom_id res chain seq x y z
N MET A 1 2.20 -10.76 17.16
CA MET A 1 3.45 -9.99 17.24
C MET A 1 3.14 -8.73 18.02
N THR A 2 4.04 -8.26 18.88
CA THR A 2 3.90 -7.01 19.64
C THR A 2 5.08 -6.09 19.33
N LEU A 3 5.03 -4.81 19.70
CA LEU A 3 6.20 -3.92 19.59
C LEU A 3 7.39 -4.41 20.43
N ALA A 4 7.16 -5.14 21.52
CA ALA A 4 8.24 -5.67 22.37
C ALA A 4 9.04 -6.78 21.66
N ASP A 5 8.38 -7.55 20.78
CA ASP A 5 9.00 -8.65 20.03
C ASP A 5 9.28 -8.26 18.57
N TYR A 6 9.18 -6.97 18.25
CA TYR A 6 9.38 -6.47 16.90
C TYR A 6 10.85 -6.60 16.48
N THR A 7 11.08 -6.94 15.22
CA THR A 7 12.40 -6.90 14.61
C THR A 7 12.25 -6.42 13.17
N PHE A 8 13.08 -5.47 12.76
CA PHE A 8 13.04 -4.90 11.43
C PHE A 8 13.27 -5.96 10.33
N PRO A 9 12.36 -6.11 9.34
CA PRO A 9 12.41 -7.20 8.36
C PRO A 9 13.44 -6.99 7.23
N HIS A 10 14.71 -7.14 7.57
CA HIS A 10 15.82 -6.84 6.66
C HIS A 10 16.26 -7.99 5.74
N ALA A 11 15.62 -9.16 5.80
CA ALA A 11 16.09 -10.36 5.10
C ALA A 11 16.15 -10.20 3.57
N ARG A 12 15.28 -9.36 3.00
CA ARG A 12 15.20 -9.06 1.56
C ARG A 12 15.83 -7.72 1.17
N LEU A 13 16.41 -7.00 2.14
CA LEU A 13 17.14 -5.77 1.90
C LEU A 13 18.54 -6.12 1.39
N ARG A 14 18.84 -5.71 0.16
CA ARG A 14 20.18 -5.89 -0.41
C ARG A 14 21.15 -4.90 0.23
N ARG A 15 22.13 -5.44 0.95
CA ARG A 15 23.11 -4.64 1.73
C ARG A 15 24.35 -4.18 0.95
N ARG A 16 24.42 -4.49 -0.35
CA ARG A 16 25.53 -4.09 -1.22
C ARG A 16 25.03 -3.79 -2.64
N ILE A 17 25.46 -2.67 -3.20
CA ILE A 17 25.33 -2.38 -4.64
C ILE A 17 26.69 -2.45 -5.33
N THR A 18 26.69 -2.67 -6.65
CA THR A 18 27.92 -2.81 -7.44
C THR A 18 28.33 -1.53 -8.15
N SER A 19 27.40 -0.58 -8.31
CA SER A 19 27.72 0.72 -8.91
C SER A 19 28.25 1.69 -7.85
N PRO A 20 29.42 2.33 -8.07
CA PRO A 20 29.94 3.36 -7.16
C PRO A 20 29.17 4.68 -7.23
N ASP A 21 28.52 4.97 -8.35
CA ASP A 21 27.91 6.28 -8.62
C ASP A 21 26.41 6.32 -8.28
N ARG A 22 25.76 5.16 -8.20
CA ARG A 22 24.35 5.06 -7.85
C ARG A 22 24.13 5.34 -6.35
N THR A 23 22.94 5.87 -6.06
CA THR A 23 22.43 6.03 -4.69
C THR A 23 21.49 4.86 -4.36
N PRO A 24 21.73 4.08 -3.29
CA PRO A 24 20.81 3.03 -2.87
C PRO A 24 19.42 3.62 -2.55
N LEU A 25 18.36 3.00 -3.03
CA LEU A 25 16.98 3.45 -2.84
C LEU A 25 16.12 2.36 -2.20
N VAL A 26 15.33 2.74 -1.20
CA VAL A 26 14.33 1.89 -0.57
C VAL A 26 12.96 2.54 -0.73
N LEU A 27 12.02 1.80 -1.32
CA LEU A 27 10.66 2.27 -1.61
C LEU A 27 9.69 1.81 -0.51
N ILE A 28 8.96 2.74 0.08
CA ILE A 28 8.00 2.46 1.16
C ILE A 28 6.59 2.79 0.66
N ALA A 29 5.71 1.79 0.59
CA ALA A 29 4.29 2.04 0.36
C ALA A 29 3.50 1.89 1.67
N CYS A 30 3.06 3.02 2.22
CA CYS A 30 2.13 3.05 3.33
C CYS A 30 0.70 2.88 2.82
N GLY A 31 -0.11 2.08 3.50
CA GLY A 31 -1.51 1.95 3.10
C GLY A 31 -2.38 1.03 3.93
N SER A 32 -3.69 1.07 3.63
CA SER A 32 -4.67 0.17 4.23
C SER A 32 -4.41 -1.26 3.81
N PHE A 33 -4.20 -1.54 2.52
CA PHE A 33 -4.07 -2.90 1.98
C PHE A 33 -5.21 -3.84 2.43
N SER A 34 -6.45 -3.40 2.19
CA SER A 34 -7.66 -4.05 2.70
C SER A 34 -8.61 -4.49 1.58
N PRO A 35 -8.25 -5.53 0.79
CA PRO A 35 -7.00 -6.29 0.83
C PRO A 35 -5.92 -5.74 -0.12
N ILE A 36 -4.68 -6.24 -0.01
CA ILE A 36 -3.67 -6.07 -1.06
C ILE A 36 -4.14 -6.66 -2.39
N THR A 37 -3.72 -6.07 -3.51
CA THR A 37 -4.09 -6.47 -4.87
C THR A 37 -2.87 -6.51 -5.80
N PHE A 38 -3.00 -7.09 -6.99
CA PHE A 38 -1.92 -7.05 -7.98
C PHE A 38 -1.55 -5.63 -8.42
N LEU A 39 -2.46 -4.66 -8.32
CA LEU A 39 -2.13 -3.26 -8.57
C LEU A 39 -1.05 -2.77 -7.62
N HIS A 40 -1.20 -3.04 -6.31
CA HIS A 40 -0.22 -2.60 -5.31
C HIS A 40 1.16 -3.19 -5.58
N LEU A 41 1.23 -4.48 -5.91
CA LEU A 41 2.47 -5.16 -6.27
C LEU A 41 3.08 -4.58 -7.55
N ARG A 42 2.24 -4.27 -8.55
CA ARG A 42 2.69 -3.71 -9.82
C ARG A 42 3.32 -2.32 -9.67
N MET A 43 2.85 -1.50 -8.72
CA MET A 43 3.45 -0.18 -8.46
C MET A 43 4.93 -0.29 -8.09
N PHE A 44 5.32 -1.30 -7.31
CA PHE A 44 6.72 -1.52 -6.94
C PHE A 44 7.59 -1.83 -8.15
N GLU A 45 7.15 -2.74 -9.01
CA GLU A 45 7.87 -3.09 -10.24
C GLU A 45 8.02 -1.87 -11.16
N MET A 46 6.96 -1.08 -11.32
CA MET A 46 7.00 0.16 -12.12
C MET A 46 7.98 1.19 -11.56
N ALA A 47 7.99 1.38 -10.24
CA ALA A 47 8.91 2.29 -9.59
C ALA A 47 10.36 1.81 -9.65
N ALA A 48 10.60 0.51 -9.54
CA ALA A 48 11.94 -0.07 -9.70
C ALA A 48 12.48 0.11 -11.12
N ASP A 49 11.67 -0.15 -12.14
CA ASP A 49 12.03 0.10 -13.54
C ASP A 49 12.30 1.60 -13.76
N TYR A 50 11.40 2.47 -13.29
CA TYR A 50 11.58 3.92 -13.45
C TYR A 50 12.88 4.41 -12.81
N ALA A 51 13.15 4.03 -11.55
CA ALA A 51 14.37 4.38 -10.83
C ALA A 51 15.62 3.90 -11.59
N ARG A 52 15.59 2.68 -12.11
CA ARG A 52 16.72 2.10 -12.86
C ARG A 52 17.05 2.91 -14.12
N PHE A 53 16.05 3.29 -14.90
CA PHE A 53 16.24 3.88 -16.23
C PHE A 53 16.29 5.41 -16.25
N ASN A 54 15.66 6.08 -15.30
CA ASN A 54 15.42 7.54 -15.37
C ASN A 54 16.07 8.32 -14.22
N THR A 55 16.72 7.64 -13.28
CA THR A 55 17.32 8.29 -12.10
C THR A 55 18.72 7.73 -11.80
N GLU A 56 19.42 8.39 -10.89
CA GLU A 56 20.68 7.96 -10.28
C GLU A 56 20.50 6.88 -9.20
N PHE A 57 19.27 6.45 -8.93
CA PHE A 57 18.99 5.48 -7.88
C PHE A 57 19.19 4.04 -8.32
N GLU A 58 19.53 3.19 -7.35
CA GLU A 58 19.50 1.73 -7.49
C GLU A 58 18.64 1.16 -6.37
N VAL A 59 17.50 0.56 -6.71
CA VAL A 59 16.60 -0.04 -5.71
C VAL A 59 17.29 -1.22 -5.03
N VAL A 60 17.31 -1.20 -3.70
CA VAL A 60 17.93 -2.24 -2.87
C VAL A 60 16.93 -2.98 -1.98
N GLY A 61 15.72 -2.45 -1.84
CA GLY A 61 14.63 -3.09 -1.13
C GLY A 61 13.35 -2.27 -1.23
N ALA A 62 12.25 -2.87 -0.81
CA ALA A 62 10.98 -2.20 -0.71
C ALA A 62 10.11 -2.79 0.40
N TYR A 63 9.21 -1.98 0.94
CA TYR A 63 8.35 -2.35 2.06
C TYR A 63 6.91 -1.92 1.85
N LEU A 64 6.00 -2.85 2.16
CA LEU A 64 4.60 -2.56 2.46
C LEU A 64 4.49 -2.24 3.95
N SER A 65 3.96 -1.07 4.29
CA SER A 65 3.65 -0.67 5.67
C SER A 65 2.15 -0.55 5.84
N CYS A 66 1.55 -1.48 6.58
CA CYS A 66 0.12 -1.50 6.81
C CYS A 66 -0.25 -0.47 7.89
N VAL A 67 -1.23 0.39 7.59
CA VAL A 67 -1.76 1.34 8.59
C VAL A 67 -2.29 0.61 9.83
N GLY A 68 -2.14 1.21 11.01
CA GLY A 68 -2.73 0.70 12.26
C GLY A 68 -4.27 0.78 12.30
N ASP A 69 -4.89 0.02 13.21
CA ASP A 69 -6.35 -0.03 13.34
C ASP A 69 -6.96 1.26 13.91
N ALA A 70 -6.15 2.09 14.58
CA ALA A 70 -6.52 3.42 15.07
C ALA A 70 -6.94 4.40 13.97
N TYR A 71 -6.62 4.10 12.71
CA TYR A 71 -7.02 4.89 11.55
C TYR A 71 -8.55 4.93 11.34
N LYS A 72 -9.31 3.99 11.93
CA LYS A 72 -10.80 4.01 12.01
C LYS A 72 -11.52 4.20 10.66
N LYS A 73 -10.91 3.79 9.55
CA LYS A 73 -11.54 3.81 8.23
C LYS A 73 -12.70 2.79 8.16
N THR A 74 -13.83 3.22 7.59
CA THR A 74 -15.00 2.35 7.39
C THR A 74 -14.65 1.11 6.56
N GLY A 75 -15.01 -0.08 7.07
CA GLY A 75 -14.74 -1.35 6.42
C GLY A 75 -13.27 -1.79 6.40
N LEU A 76 -12.42 -1.16 7.23
CA LEU A 76 -11.04 -1.62 7.45
C LEU A 76 -11.07 -2.89 8.31
N VAL A 77 -10.55 -4.00 7.78
CA VAL A 77 -10.35 -5.21 8.58
C VAL A 77 -9.13 -5.04 9.49
N LYS A 78 -9.07 -5.80 10.59
CA LYS A 78 -7.99 -5.72 11.57
C LYS A 78 -6.61 -5.79 10.92
N ALA A 79 -5.66 -5.04 11.48
CA ALA A 79 -4.31 -4.90 10.95
C ALA A 79 -3.60 -6.24 10.81
N GLU A 80 -3.82 -7.15 11.76
CA GLU A 80 -3.32 -8.53 11.72
C GLU A 80 -3.67 -9.23 10.40
N HIS A 81 -4.94 -9.18 9.96
CA HIS A 81 -5.33 -9.81 8.70
C HIS A 81 -4.64 -9.15 7.51
N ARG A 82 -4.48 -7.82 7.52
CA ARG A 82 -3.88 -7.06 6.41
C ARG A 82 -2.39 -7.34 6.29
N VAL A 83 -1.67 -7.36 7.41
CA VAL A 83 -0.26 -7.76 7.48
C VAL A 83 -0.07 -9.19 6.98
N ASN A 84 -0.94 -10.13 7.39
CA ASN A 84 -0.88 -11.52 6.92
C ASN A 84 -1.14 -11.62 5.41
N MET A 85 -2.17 -10.96 4.89
CA MET A 85 -2.45 -10.92 3.45
C MET A 85 -1.29 -10.29 2.65
N CYS A 86 -0.70 -9.21 3.13
CA CYS A 86 0.49 -8.62 2.52
C CYS A 86 1.66 -9.60 2.53
N SER A 87 1.90 -10.31 3.64
CA SER A 87 3.00 -11.27 3.78
C SER A 87 2.84 -12.44 2.81
N LEU A 88 1.61 -12.95 2.66
CA LEU A 88 1.25 -13.98 1.69
C LEU A 88 1.45 -13.48 0.25
N ALA A 89 1.03 -12.24 -0.06
CA ALA A 89 1.15 -11.64 -1.38
C ALA A 89 2.61 -11.51 -1.84
N VAL A 90 3.52 -11.22 -0.91
CA VAL A 90 4.94 -11.01 -1.23
C VAL A 90 5.82 -12.21 -0.90
N ALA A 91 5.25 -13.35 -0.50
CA ALA A 91 6.00 -14.52 -0.06
C ALA A 91 7.06 -14.98 -1.08
N GLN A 92 6.75 -14.89 -2.37
CA GLN A 92 7.65 -15.26 -3.48
C GLN A 92 8.53 -14.12 -3.99
N SER A 93 8.38 -12.89 -3.47
CA SER A 93 9.25 -11.78 -3.85
C SER A 93 10.64 -11.93 -3.24
N SER A 94 11.66 -11.61 -4.03
CA SER A 94 13.06 -11.59 -3.60
C SER A 94 13.48 -10.25 -2.96
N TRP A 95 12.69 -9.19 -3.09
CA TRP A 95 13.12 -7.81 -2.78
C TRP A 95 12.06 -6.96 -2.07
N LEU A 96 10.79 -7.39 -2.06
CA LEU A 96 9.69 -6.73 -1.37
C LEU A 96 9.40 -7.44 -0.03
N SER A 97 9.31 -6.66 1.04
CA SER A 97 9.01 -7.11 2.40
C SER A 97 7.72 -6.44 2.92
N VAL A 98 7.21 -6.96 4.04
CA VAL A 98 6.17 -6.29 4.83
C VAL A 98 6.80 -5.87 6.15
N ASP A 99 6.64 -4.61 6.53
CA ASP A 99 6.98 -4.14 7.87
C ASP A 99 5.70 -3.97 8.69
N PRO A 100 5.49 -4.76 9.77
CA PRO A 100 4.33 -4.63 10.62
C PRO A 100 4.43 -3.46 11.62
N TRP A 101 5.57 -2.77 11.72
CA TRP A 101 5.83 -1.76 12.77
C TRP A 101 4.71 -0.74 12.93
N GLU A 102 4.24 -0.13 11.84
CA GLU A 102 3.14 0.85 11.85
C GLU A 102 1.85 0.23 12.40
N ALA A 103 1.54 -1.01 11.99
CA ALA A 103 0.34 -1.74 12.40
C ALA A 103 0.36 -2.21 13.86
N LEU A 104 1.53 -2.28 14.50
CA LEU A 104 1.68 -2.72 15.88
C LEU A 104 1.42 -1.60 16.90
N HIS A 105 1.31 -0.34 16.45
CA HIS A 105 0.99 0.79 17.33
C HIS A 105 -0.51 0.88 17.62
N GLU A 106 -0.85 1.17 18.88
CA GLU A 106 -2.23 1.37 19.32
C GLU A 106 -2.80 2.72 18.86
N GLU A 107 -1.93 3.72 18.67
CA GLU A 107 -2.29 5.04 18.18
C GLU A 107 -2.08 5.16 16.67
N TYR A 108 -2.75 6.14 16.07
CA TYR A 108 -2.51 6.47 14.68
C TYR A 108 -1.12 7.10 14.51
N LEU A 109 -0.39 6.67 13.48
CA LEU A 109 0.92 7.21 13.12
C LEU A 109 0.84 7.94 11.78
N GLU A 110 1.42 9.13 11.75
CA GLU A 110 1.60 9.90 10.53
C GLU A 110 2.66 9.25 9.63
N THR A 111 2.46 9.31 8.31
CA THR A 111 3.40 8.74 7.32
C THR A 111 4.83 9.22 7.52
N ALA A 112 5.04 10.48 7.94
CA ALA A 112 6.37 11.01 8.23
C ALA A 112 7.13 10.17 9.27
N LYS A 113 6.47 9.79 10.38
CA LYS A 113 7.07 8.95 11.43
C LYS A 113 7.38 7.54 10.94
N VAL A 114 6.56 7.01 10.05
CA VAL A 114 6.81 5.70 9.42
C VAL A 114 8.06 5.78 8.53
N LEU A 115 8.22 6.83 7.73
CA LEU A 115 9.41 7.03 6.91
C LEU A 115 10.67 7.27 7.76
N ASP A 116 10.55 8.00 8.87
CA ASP A 116 11.61 8.18 9.87
C ASP A 116 12.04 6.85 10.48
N HIS A 117 11.10 5.97 10.81
CA HIS A 117 11.40 4.61 11.29
C HIS A 117 12.26 3.84 10.29
N PHE A 118 11.88 3.80 9.01
CA PHE A 118 12.70 3.16 7.97
C PHE A 118 14.08 3.81 7.83
N HIS A 119 14.16 5.14 7.94
CA HIS A 119 15.43 5.84 7.93
C HIS A 119 16.30 5.42 9.13
N GLN A 120 15.75 5.40 10.33
CA GLN A 120 16.46 5.01 11.54
C GLN A 120 17.00 3.58 11.42
N GLU A 121 16.14 2.61 11.10
CA GLU A 121 16.52 1.20 10.99
C GLU A 121 17.61 0.99 9.92
N ILE A 122 17.42 1.56 8.73
CA ILE A 122 18.30 1.26 7.60
C ILE A 122 19.58 2.10 7.64
N ASN A 123 19.48 3.40 7.90
CA ASN A 123 20.60 4.33 7.76
C ASN A 123 21.35 4.57 9.07
N VAL A 124 20.69 4.45 10.21
CA VAL A 124 21.31 4.70 11.53
C VAL A 124 21.73 3.37 12.16
N GLU A 125 20.80 2.45 12.40
CA GLU A 125 21.09 1.18 13.07
C GLU A 125 21.92 0.23 12.20
N MET A 126 21.55 0.08 10.92
CA MET A 126 22.30 -0.76 9.97
C MET A 126 23.45 -0.02 9.30
N GLY A 127 23.53 1.32 9.43
CA GLY A 127 24.54 2.16 8.83
C GLY A 127 24.46 2.27 7.30
N GLY A 128 23.31 2.05 6.68
CA GLY A 128 23.12 2.15 5.22
C GLY A 128 23.62 0.94 4.43
N VAL A 129 23.97 1.17 3.16
CA VAL A 129 24.33 0.12 2.18
C VAL A 129 25.77 0.27 1.72
N GLU A 130 26.45 -0.88 1.58
CA GLU A 130 27.84 -0.91 1.11
C GLU A 130 27.91 -0.67 -0.41
N THR A 131 28.80 0.23 -0.82
CA THR A 131 29.12 0.51 -2.23
C THR A 131 30.63 0.37 -2.44
N PRO A 132 31.11 0.27 -3.68
CA PRO A 132 32.56 0.27 -3.95
C PRO A 132 33.27 1.54 -3.46
N ALA A 133 32.56 2.66 -3.33
CA ALA A 133 33.10 3.93 -2.80
C ALA A 133 33.00 4.05 -1.27
N GLY A 134 32.59 2.98 -0.58
CA GLY A 134 32.29 2.99 0.85
C GLY A 134 30.80 2.92 1.13
N ARG A 135 30.45 3.01 2.41
CA ARG A 135 29.08 2.87 2.90
C ARG A 135 28.30 4.16 2.64
N LYS A 136 27.14 4.05 2.01
CA LYS A 136 26.25 5.18 1.67
C LYS A 136 24.91 5.03 2.36
N GLN A 137 24.31 6.16 2.72
CA GLN A 137 22.93 6.17 3.18
C GLN A 137 21.97 5.87 2.02
N CYS A 138 20.94 5.10 2.32
CA CYS A 138 19.83 4.84 1.41
C CYS A 138 18.93 6.07 1.34
N LYS A 139 18.55 6.44 0.12
CA LYS A 139 17.36 7.28 -0.10
C LYS A 139 16.14 6.45 0.28
N ILE A 140 15.44 6.88 1.33
CA ILE A 140 14.11 6.37 1.65
C ILE A 140 13.11 7.23 0.89
N ALA A 141 12.20 6.62 0.14
CA ALA A 141 11.20 7.36 -0.62
C ALA A 141 9.82 6.72 -0.48
N LEU A 142 8.80 7.58 -0.41
CA LEU A 142 7.40 7.16 -0.40
C LEU A 142 7.00 6.66 -1.80
N LEU A 143 6.37 5.50 -1.89
CA LEU A 143 5.76 4.99 -3.12
C LEU A 143 4.23 5.02 -2.98
N ALA A 144 3.57 5.70 -3.90
CA ALA A 144 2.11 5.81 -3.87
C ALA A 144 1.51 5.93 -5.28
N GLY A 145 0.19 5.76 -5.36
CA GLY A 145 -0.57 6.15 -6.55
C GLY A 145 -0.88 7.65 -6.55
N ALA A 146 -1.23 8.19 -7.71
CA ALA A 146 -1.56 9.60 -7.90
C ALA A 146 -2.68 10.12 -6.97
N ASP A 147 -3.59 9.24 -6.53
CA ASP A 147 -4.62 9.58 -5.53
C ASP A 147 -4.01 10.20 -4.26
N LEU A 148 -2.85 9.73 -3.81
CA LEU A 148 -2.20 10.24 -2.60
C LEU A 148 -1.73 11.68 -2.78
N ILE A 149 -1.11 11.98 -3.92
CA ILE A 149 -0.66 13.35 -4.24
C ILE A 149 -1.85 14.30 -4.30
N GLN A 150 -2.98 13.88 -4.88
CA GLN A 150 -4.19 14.69 -4.89
C GLN A 150 -4.68 15.00 -3.46
N THR A 151 -4.55 14.06 -2.52
CA THR A 151 -4.87 14.33 -1.11
C THR A 151 -3.88 15.30 -0.45
N MET A 152 -2.59 15.26 -0.80
CA MET A 152 -1.59 16.22 -0.30
C MET A 152 -1.88 17.65 -0.79
N SER A 153 -2.44 17.78 -1.99
CA SER A 153 -2.89 19.06 -2.54
C SER A 153 -4.22 19.56 -1.98
N THR A 154 -4.95 18.72 -1.22
CA THR A 154 -6.26 19.07 -0.67
C THR A 154 -6.11 19.72 0.72
N PRO A 155 -6.56 20.98 0.91
CA PRO A 155 -6.42 21.69 2.18
C PRO A 155 -7.12 20.95 3.34
N GLY A 156 -6.43 20.86 4.49
CA GLY A 156 -6.98 20.30 5.72
C GLY A 156 -6.94 18.76 5.83
N VAL A 157 -6.44 18.06 4.80
CA VAL A 157 -6.19 16.61 4.87
C VAL A 157 -4.87 16.30 5.60
N TRP A 158 -3.82 17.02 5.23
CA TRP A 158 -2.48 16.85 5.78
C TRP A 158 -2.07 18.10 6.56
N ASP A 159 -1.23 17.91 7.60
CA ASP A 159 -0.48 19.03 8.15
C ASP A 159 0.52 19.51 7.08
N PRO A 160 0.52 20.80 6.68
CA PRO A 160 1.49 21.32 5.73
C PRO A 160 2.96 21.06 6.13
N LYS A 161 3.25 20.97 7.43
CA LYS A 161 4.59 20.63 7.93
C LYS A 161 4.97 19.20 7.59
N ASP A 162 4.02 18.27 7.64
CA ASP A 162 4.27 16.88 7.28
C ASP A 162 4.50 16.74 5.77
N ILE A 163 3.73 17.45 4.94
CA ILE A 163 3.98 17.46 3.49
C ILE A 163 5.39 18.01 3.20
N ASP A 164 5.74 19.15 3.78
CA ASP A 164 7.05 19.78 3.61
C ASP A 164 8.17 18.83 4.05
N TYR A 165 8.01 18.20 5.21
CA TYR A 165 8.97 17.25 5.76
C TYR A 165 9.13 16.02 4.88
N ILE A 166 8.03 15.38 4.48
CA ILE A 166 8.06 14.16 3.66
C ILE A 166 8.70 14.46 2.31
N LEU A 167 8.23 15.51 1.63
CA LEU A 167 8.65 15.79 0.27
C LEU A 167 10.04 16.45 0.18
N LYS A 168 10.58 17.06 1.25
CA LYS A 168 11.97 17.53 1.26
C LYS A 168 12.96 16.43 1.64
N ASN A 169 12.66 15.65 2.67
CA ASN A 169 13.63 14.69 3.21
C ASN A 169 13.60 13.34 2.47
N PHE A 170 12.40 12.85 2.14
CA PHE A 170 12.22 11.52 1.55
C PHE A 170 11.90 11.59 0.06
N GLY A 171 10.99 12.49 -0.34
CA GLY A 171 10.47 12.51 -1.70
C GLY A 171 9.49 11.37 -1.97
N ALA A 172 8.94 11.35 -3.18
CA ALA A 172 7.89 10.41 -3.53
C ALA A 172 7.99 9.90 -4.97
N PHE A 173 7.75 8.61 -5.17
CA PHE A 173 7.52 7.96 -6.46
C PHE A 173 6.02 7.77 -6.61
N ILE A 174 5.44 8.38 -7.66
CA ILE A 174 4.01 8.53 -7.82
C ILE A 174 3.59 7.84 -9.11
N VAL A 175 2.84 6.76 -8.99
CA VAL A 175 2.30 6.04 -10.14
C VAL A 175 1.00 6.68 -10.59
N GLU A 176 0.95 7.13 -11.85
CA GLU A 176 -0.25 7.69 -12.46
C GLU A 176 -1.42 6.71 -12.43
N ARG A 177 -2.64 7.25 -12.35
CA ARG A 177 -3.87 6.47 -12.32
C ARG A 177 -4.90 7.08 -13.26
N THR A 178 -5.74 6.23 -13.84
CA THR A 178 -6.84 6.67 -14.68
C THR A 178 -7.84 7.51 -13.88
N GLY A 179 -8.08 8.74 -14.33
CA GLY A 179 -9.06 9.64 -13.73
C GLY A 179 -8.53 10.54 -12.61
N THR A 180 -7.21 10.57 -12.40
CA THR A 180 -6.56 11.52 -11.49
C THR A 180 -5.92 12.65 -12.30
N ASP A 181 -6.24 13.90 -11.97
CA ASP A 181 -5.57 15.08 -12.53
C ASP A 181 -4.28 15.34 -11.74
N ILE A 182 -3.18 14.77 -12.22
CA ILE A 182 -1.88 14.90 -11.57
C ILE A 182 -1.28 16.29 -11.78
N ASP A 183 -1.59 16.95 -12.89
CA ASP A 183 -1.03 18.25 -13.24
C ASP A 183 -1.52 19.34 -12.28
N GLU A 184 -2.82 19.32 -11.96
CA GLU A 184 -3.40 20.22 -10.95
C GLU A 184 -2.70 20.02 -9.59
N ALA A 185 -2.55 18.77 -9.14
CA ALA A 185 -1.93 18.48 -7.86
C ALA A 185 -0.44 18.91 -7.83
N LEU A 186 0.32 18.62 -8.89
CA LEU A 186 1.72 19.03 -9.01
C LEU A 186 1.89 20.54 -9.05
N SER A 187 0.92 21.30 -9.57
CA SER A 187 0.98 22.77 -9.57
C SER A 187 1.06 23.33 -8.14
N THR A 188 0.35 22.72 -7.19
CA THR A 188 0.37 23.09 -5.76
C THR A 188 1.64 22.62 -5.04
N LEU A 189 2.31 21.60 -5.58
CA LEU A 189 3.51 20.98 -5.02
C LEU A 189 4.79 21.35 -5.81
N GLN A 190 4.72 22.39 -6.65
CA GLN A 190 5.82 22.92 -7.46
C GLN A 190 7.17 23.02 -6.72
N PRO A 191 7.24 23.51 -5.46
CA PRO A 191 8.50 23.60 -4.72
C PRO A 191 9.21 22.25 -4.50
N TYR A 192 8.49 21.13 -4.61
CA TYR A 192 8.98 19.79 -4.33
C TYR A 192 9.19 18.94 -5.59
N THR A 193 8.84 19.45 -6.78
CA THR A 193 8.93 18.71 -8.05
C THR A 193 10.27 17.97 -8.26
N PRO A 194 11.45 18.51 -7.90
CA PRO A 194 12.71 17.77 -8.04
C PRO A 194 12.80 16.47 -7.23
N ASN A 195 11.95 16.30 -6.22
CA ASN A 195 11.91 15.12 -5.33
C ASN A 195 10.58 14.35 -5.49
N ILE A 196 9.79 14.64 -6.53
CA ILE A 196 8.58 13.91 -6.92
C ILE A 196 8.84 13.25 -8.28
N PHE A 197 8.83 11.92 -8.31
CA PHE A 197 9.09 11.11 -9.49
C PHE A 197 7.78 10.53 -10.01
N VAL A 198 7.25 11.13 -11.07
CA VAL A 198 5.98 10.68 -11.68
C VAL A 198 6.23 9.54 -12.67
N ILE A 199 5.50 8.44 -12.50
CA ILE A 199 5.63 7.22 -13.26
C ILE A 199 4.35 6.96 -14.04
N GLN A 200 4.46 7.01 -15.36
CA GLN A 200 3.32 6.75 -16.24
C GLN A 200 2.94 5.27 -16.26
N GLN A 201 1.64 5.01 -16.20
CA GLN A 201 1.12 3.65 -16.28
C GLN A 201 0.85 3.24 -17.74
N LEU A 202 1.81 2.51 -18.34
CA LEU A 202 1.69 2.03 -19.73
C LEU A 202 0.58 0.98 -19.91
N VAL A 203 0.28 0.20 -18.87
CA VAL A 203 -0.80 -0.79 -18.86
C VAL A 203 -1.75 -0.48 -17.72
N GLN A 204 -2.96 -0.05 -18.06
CA GLN A 204 -3.98 0.32 -17.08
C GLN A 204 -4.44 -0.91 -16.30
N ASN A 205 -4.22 -0.87 -14.99
CA ASN A 205 -4.74 -1.79 -14.00
C ASN A 205 -5.43 -0.94 -12.93
N ASP A 206 -6.76 -1.00 -12.89
CA ASP A 206 -7.59 -0.20 -12.00
C ASP A 206 -8.26 -1.08 -10.90
N ILE A 207 -7.60 -2.20 -10.56
CA ILE A 207 -8.08 -3.16 -9.56
C ILE A 207 -7.82 -2.61 -8.14
N SER A 208 -8.84 -1.93 -7.62
CA SER A 208 -8.85 -1.33 -6.28
C SER A 208 -9.24 -2.30 -5.18
N SER A 209 -8.75 -2.05 -3.96
CA SER A 209 -9.23 -2.75 -2.76
C SER A 209 -10.75 -2.64 -2.60
N THR A 210 -11.32 -1.47 -2.94
CA THR A 210 -12.77 -1.22 -2.87
C THR A 210 -13.56 -2.08 -3.85
N LYS A 211 -13.07 -2.29 -5.08
CA LYS A 211 -13.67 -3.21 -6.05
C LYS A 211 -13.59 -4.66 -5.57
N ILE A 212 -12.48 -5.08 -4.97
CA ILE A 212 -12.35 -6.42 -4.38
C ILE A 212 -13.38 -6.65 -3.28
N ARG A 213 -13.53 -5.71 -2.33
CA ARG A 213 -14.55 -5.81 -1.28
C ARG A 213 -15.98 -5.81 -1.86
N LEU A 214 -16.23 -5.04 -2.91
CA LEU A 214 -17.54 -5.05 -3.60
C LEU A 214 -17.83 -6.41 -4.25
N PHE A 215 -16.86 -7.03 -4.92
CA PHE A 215 -17.02 -8.34 -5.53
C PHE A 215 -17.27 -9.42 -4.49
N ARG A 216 -16.54 -9.39 -3.37
CA ARG A 216 -16.79 -10.31 -2.23
C ARG A 216 -18.21 -10.19 -1.67
N ARG A 217 -18.68 -8.96 -1.41
CA ARG A 217 -20.06 -8.71 -0.96
C ARG A 217 -21.15 -9.16 -1.95
N ARG A 218 -20.80 -9.33 -3.23
CA ARG A 218 -21.72 -9.79 -4.28
C ARG A 218 -21.52 -11.26 -4.67
N ASP A 219 -20.79 -12.04 -3.85
CA ASP A 219 -20.40 -13.44 -4.14
C ASP A 219 -19.74 -13.61 -5.52
N MET A 220 -19.05 -12.57 -6.00
CA MET A 220 -18.29 -12.59 -7.25
C MET A 220 -16.85 -13.02 -6.99
N SER A 221 -16.26 -13.71 -7.97
CA SER A 221 -14.87 -14.16 -7.90
C SER A 221 -13.90 -12.97 -7.87
N ILE A 222 -12.87 -13.10 -7.03
CA ILE A 222 -11.73 -12.17 -6.95
C ILE A 222 -10.41 -12.83 -7.39
N ARG A 223 -10.47 -14.09 -7.87
CA ARG A 223 -9.29 -14.79 -8.40
C ARG A 223 -8.74 -14.04 -9.62
N TYR A 224 -7.41 -14.06 -9.76
CA TYR A 224 -6.65 -13.30 -10.76
C TYR A 224 -6.70 -11.77 -10.63
N LEU A 225 -7.42 -11.22 -9.63
CA LEU A 225 -7.38 -9.79 -9.28
C LEU A 225 -6.45 -9.53 -8.08
N VAL A 226 -6.29 -10.54 -7.23
CA VAL A 226 -5.35 -10.58 -6.11
C VAL A 226 -4.58 -11.90 -6.13
N PRO A 227 -3.42 -12.01 -5.44
CA PRO A 227 -2.66 -13.25 -5.37
C PRO A 227 -3.48 -14.41 -4.80
N GLU A 228 -3.31 -15.61 -5.35
CA GLU A 228 -4.08 -16.80 -4.95
C GLU A 228 -3.99 -17.11 -3.43
N PRO A 229 -2.82 -17.02 -2.76
CA PRO A 229 -2.74 -17.20 -1.31
C PRO A 229 -3.58 -16.19 -0.52
N VAL A 230 -3.75 -14.96 -1.05
CA VAL A 230 -4.61 -13.94 -0.45
C VAL A 230 -6.08 -14.27 -0.63
N VAL A 231 -6.48 -14.80 -1.79
CA VAL A 231 -7.86 -15.30 -2.00
C VAL A 231 -8.20 -16.37 -0.97
N ASN A 232 -7.32 -17.37 -0.82
CA ASN A 232 -7.53 -18.47 0.10
C ASN A 232 -7.64 -17.96 1.55
N TYR A 233 -6.78 -17.02 1.95
CA TYR A 233 -6.85 -16.40 3.28
C TYR A 233 -8.17 -15.65 3.52
N ILE A 234 -8.62 -14.87 2.53
CA ILE A 234 -9.90 -14.15 2.60
C ILE A 234 -11.07 -15.12 2.76
N GLU A 235 -11.10 -16.20 1.98
CA GLU A 235 -12.16 -17.22 2.02
C GLU A 235 -12.15 -18.00 3.35
N GLU A 236 -10.97 -18.40 3.83
CA GLU A 236 -10.79 -19.13 5.10
C GLU A 236 -11.26 -18.33 6.31
N HIS A 237 -11.04 -17.01 6.30
CA HIS A 237 -11.37 -16.12 7.42
C HIS A 237 -12.68 -15.36 7.22
N SER A 238 -13.45 -15.67 6.16
CA SER A 238 -14.72 -15.01 5.81
C SER A 238 -14.62 -13.48 5.82
N LEU A 239 -13.52 -12.94 5.27
CA LEU A 239 -13.30 -11.50 5.24
C LEU A 239 -14.11 -10.85 4.12
N TYR A 240 -14.66 -9.66 4.41
CA TYR A 240 -15.40 -8.81 3.48
C TYR A 240 -16.76 -9.34 3.01
N ASP A 241 -17.39 -10.24 3.78
CA ASP A 241 -18.78 -10.67 3.56
C ASP A 241 -19.78 -9.62 4.12
N GLU A 242 -21.10 -9.85 4.03
CA GLU A 242 -22.16 -8.82 4.17
C GLU A 242 -22.12 -7.96 5.44
N ASP A 243 -21.57 -8.47 6.55
CA ASP A 243 -21.37 -7.70 7.79
C ASP A 243 -20.06 -6.91 7.75
N GLY A 244 -20.11 -5.78 7.04
CA GLY A 244 -19.06 -4.78 7.00
C GLY A 244 -18.87 -4.02 8.32
N ALA A 245 -18.69 -4.70 9.45
CA ALA A 245 -18.08 -4.18 10.68
C ALA A 245 -18.02 -5.28 11.75
N ALA A 246 -16.83 -5.53 12.29
CA ALA A 246 -16.57 -6.32 13.50
C ALA A 246 -16.95 -7.82 13.47
N SER A 247 -16.00 -8.67 13.04
CA SER A 247 -15.87 -10.01 13.61
C SER A 247 -14.76 -10.00 14.67
N THR A 248 -15.16 -9.82 15.92
CA THR A 248 -14.40 -10.19 17.12
C THR A 248 -14.85 -11.57 17.61
N SER A 249 -13.86 -12.33 18.09
CA SER A 249 -13.91 -13.53 18.93
C SER A 249 -14.44 -14.85 18.35
N SER A 250 -13.60 -15.86 18.56
CA SER A 250 -13.83 -17.29 18.48
C SER A 250 -15.05 -17.75 19.29
N ASP A 251 -15.94 -18.50 18.66
CA ASP A 251 -16.50 -19.73 19.23
C ASP A 251 -16.99 -20.64 18.10
N GLY A 252 -16.85 -21.95 18.32
CA GLY A 252 -16.84 -22.97 17.27
C GLY A 252 -18.17 -23.24 16.55
N LYS A 253 -17.99 -23.98 15.44
CA LYS A 253 -18.95 -24.64 14.53
C LYS A 253 -19.58 -23.76 13.43
N GLY A 254 -18.94 -23.82 12.27
CA GLY A 254 -19.57 -23.59 10.97
C GLY A 254 -18.70 -24.17 9.86
N GLY A 255 -18.98 -25.40 9.43
CA GLY A 255 -18.26 -26.04 8.32
C GLY A 255 -18.58 -25.37 6.99
N GLY A 256 -17.77 -24.38 6.60
CA GLY A 256 -17.76 -23.85 5.24
C GLY A 256 -17.01 -24.82 4.33
N LYS A 257 -17.73 -25.61 3.52
CA LYS A 257 -17.11 -26.30 2.38
C LYS A 257 -16.49 -25.24 1.47
N GLY A 258 -15.17 -25.30 1.25
CA GLY A 258 -14.51 -24.50 0.22
C GLY A 258 -15.22 -24.70 -1.11
N LYS A 259 -15.75 -23.62 -1.69
CA LYS A 259 -16.37 -23.65 -3.02
C LYS A 259 -15.28 -23.93 -4.05
N ALA A 260 -15.55 -24.82 -5.00
CA ALA A 260 -14.60 -25.12 -6.06
C ALA A 260 -14.47 -23.92 -7.02
N PRO A 261 -13.32 -23.75 -7.72
CA PRO A 261 -13.17 -22.74 -8.74
C PRO A 261 -14.31 -22.80 -9.76
N GLY A 262 -15.05 -21.71 -9.94
CA GLY A 262 -16.18 -21.61 -10.89
C GLY A 262 -17.57 -21.86 -10.30
N GLU A 263 -17.70 -22.23 -9.02
CA GLU A 263 -19.01 -22.35 -8.36
C GLU A 263 -19.49 -20.99 -7.82
N SER A 264 -20.14 -20.16 -8.64
CA SER A 264 -21.01 -19.10 -8.12
C SER A 264 -22.43 -19.67 -7.94
N LYS A 265 -23.06 -19.42 -6.80
CA LYS A 265 -24.52 -19.56 -6.73
C LYS A 265 -25.05 -18.37 -7.50
N GLY A 266 -25.23 -18.53 -8.82
CA GLY A 266 -25.80 -17.50 -9.66
C GLY A 266 -27.10 -17.01 -9.04
N ALA A 267 -27.06 -15.85 -8.39
CA ALA A 267 -28.27 -15.14 -8.03
C ALA A 267 -28.88 -14.65 -9.35
N PRO A 268 -30.16 -14.90 -9.63
CA PRO A 268 -30.84 -14.24 -10.74
C PRO A 268 -31.03 -12.78 -10.33
N GLY A 269 -29.98 -11.97 -10.51
CA GLY A 269 -29.97 -10.54 -10.31
C GLY A 269 -29.43 -9.89 -11.58
N GLU A 270 -30.14 -8.89 -12.11
CA GLU A 270 -29.69 -8.10 -13.25
C GLU A 270 -28.24 -7.64 -13.03
N PHE A 271 -27.40 -7.80 -14.05
CA PHE A 271 -26.09 -7.15 -14.07
C PHE A 271 -26.33 -5.65 -13.92
N PRO A 272 -25.84 -5.00 -12.84
CA PRO A 272 -26.07 -3.59 -12.65
C PRO A 272 -25.44 -2.82 -13.79
N ALA A 273 -26.16 -1.82 -14.30
CA ALA A 273 -25.67 -0.98 -15.38
C ALA A 273 -24.32 -0.37 -14.99
N LYS A 274 -23.44 -0.14 -15.95
CA LYS A 274 -22.11 0.49 -15.76
C LYS A 274 -22.18 1.76 -14.88
N THR A 275 -23.31 2.46 -14.93
CA THR A 275 -23.64 3.66 -14.16
C THR A 275 -23.81 3.41 -12.65
N GLU A 276 -24.38 2.27 -12.22
CA GLU A 276 -24.56 1.93 -10.80
C GLU A 276 -23.25 1.54 -10.13
N LEU A 277 -22.35 0.85 -10.84
CA LEU A 277 -20.98 0.60 -10.35
C LEU A 277 -20.18 1.90 -10.17
N MET A 278 -20.45 2.92 -10.98
CA MET A 278 -19.82 4.24 -10.83
C MET A 278 -20.45 5.06 -9.69
N ALA A 279 -21.76 4.91 -9.44
CA ALA A 279 -22.47 5.62 -8.38
C ALA A 279 -22.15 5.08 -6.98
N LEU A 280 -22.03 3.76 -6.81
CA LEU A 280 -21.69 3.10 -5.53
C LEU A 280 -20.23 3.31 -5.10
N GLY A 281 -19.39 3.90 -5.97
CA GLY A 281 -18.06 4.40 -5.62
C GLY A 281 -18.07 5.78 -4.94
N ARG A 282 -19.25 6.36 -4.66
CA ARG A 282 -19.43 7.71 -4.10
C ARG A 282 -20.17 7.76 -2.75
N GLU A 283 -20.30 6.65 -2.03
CA GLU A 283 -20.94 6.68 -0.71
C GLU A 283 -19.96 7.09 0.41
N ASP A 284 -20.34 8.19 1.07
CA ASP A 284 -19.95 8.75 2.36
C ASP A 284 -18.47 8.69 2.76
N ALA A 285 -17.73 9.72 2.33
CA ALA A 285 -16.48 10.11 2.96
C ALA A 285 -16.75 10.53 4.42
N PRO A 286 -16.00 10.02 5.40
CA PRO A 286 -16.11 10.48 6.79
C PRO A 286 -15.81 11.99 6.87
N ARG A 287 -16.53 12.69 7.77
CA ARG A 287 -16.40 14.15 8.01
C ARG A 287 -15.04 14.57 8.61
N ASP A 288 -14.14 13.61 8.83
CA ASP A 288 -12.80 13.84 9.35
C ASP A 288 -11.78 13.60 8.23
N LEU A 289 -11.30 14.68 7.60
CA LEU A 289 -10.43 14.65 6.42
C LEU A 289 -9.10 13.91 6.68
N ARG A 290 -8.71 13.69 7.94
CA ARG A 290 -7.48 12.95 8.32
C ARG A 290 -7.54 11.46 7.96
N VAL A 291 -8.74 10.90 7.76
CA VAL A 291 -8.96 9.46 7.50
C VAL A 291 -8.93 9.10 6.00
N LEU A 292 -8.41 9.96 5.12
CA LEU A 292 -8.36 9.72 3.65
C LEU A 292 -7.06 9.10 3.12
N MET A 293 -6.06 8.88 3.98
CA MET A 293 -4.69 8.52 3.62
C MET A 293 -4.43 7.14 2.98
N SER A 294 -5.42 6.27 2.74
CA SER A 294 -5.18 5.09 1.90
C SER A 294 -6.41 4.48 1.23
N CYS A 295 -7.20 5.31 0.56
CA CYS A 295 -8.04 4.80 -0.52
C CYS A 295 -7.18 4.68 -1.79
N PHE A 296 -6.38 3.62 -1.88
CA PHE A 296 -6.06 3.07 -3.21
C PHE A 296 -7.41 2.68 -3.82
N ARG A 297 -8.02 3.60 -4.58
CA ARG A 297 -9.13 3.36 -5.52
C ARG A 297 -8.59 2.57 -6.69
#